data_AF-A0ABD1FIR9-F1
#
_entry.id   AF-A0ABD1FIR9-F1
#
_cell.length_a   1.000
_cell.length_b   1.000
_cell.length_c   1.000
_cell.angle_alpha   90.00
_cell.angle_beta   90.00
_cell.angle_gamma   90.00
#
_symmetry.space_group_name_H-M   'P 1'
#
loop_
_entity.id
_entity.type
_entity.pdbx_description
1 polymer ?
#
loop_
_entity_poly.entity_id
_entity_poly.type
_entity_poly.pdbx_seq_one_letter_code
_entity_poly.pdbx_strand_id
1 'polypeptide(L)'
;MAKLTILILLIAAVATASAYRGDECEREVEQHMPMRSCMRWAESKMRDGPYADAFLRNDRRRGGEEEHLEECCSELRRLSSECRCGAVKEMMMEMPQQVEMQRMMCSLPTMCRMSPCSCPRFFE
;
A
#
# COMPACT_ATOMS: atom_id res chain seq x y z
N MET A 1 -41.16 3.04 -21.50
CA MET A 1 -40.22 3.98 -22.15
C MET A 1 -39.44 4.80 -21.11
N ALA A 2 -40.07 5.71 -20.35
CA ALA A 2 -39.38 6.57 -19.37
C ALA A 2 -38.62 5.84 -18.24
N LYS A 3 -39.11 4.68 -17.79
CA LYS A 3 -38.44 3.87 -16.75
C LYS A 3 -37.11 3.27 -17.24
N LEU A 4 -37.01 2.94 -18.53
CA LEU A 4 -35.80 2.36 -19.12
C LEU A 4 -34.71 3.41 -19.32
N THR A 5 -35.08 4.62 -19.74
CA THR A 5 -34.13 5.74 -19.90
C THR A 5 -33.54 6.21 -18.58
N ILE A 6 -34.32 6.22 -17.50
CA ILE A 6 -33.82 6.54 -16.15
C ILE A 6 -32.80 5.50 -15.67
N LEU A 7 -33.08 4.20 -15.88
CA LEU A 7 -32.16 3.12 -15.52
C LEU A 7 -30.82 3.22 -16.28
N ILE A 8 -30.85 3.53 -17.58
CA ILE A 8 -29.63 3.67 -18.39
C ILE A 8 -28.77 4.86 -17.90
N LEU A 9 -29.38 6.00 -17.56
CA LEU A 9 -28.66 7.17 -17.05
C LEU A 9 -28.00 6.90 -15.68
N LEU A 10 -28.68 6.16 -14.79
CA LEU A 10 -28.12 5.78 -13.49
C LEU A 10 -26.92 4.85 -13.64
N ILE A 11 -26.99 3.86 -14.54
CA ILE A 11 -25.87 2.94 -14.79
C ILE A 11 -24.65 3.68 -15.35
N ALA A 12 -24.85 4.61 -16.29
CA ALA A 12 -23.77 5.41 -16.85
C ALA A 12 -23.11 6.33 -15.80
N ALA A 13 -23.90 6.95 -14.92
CA ALA A 13 -23.37 7.77 -13.83
C ALA A 13 -22.55 6.97 -12.81
N VAL A 14 -22.97 5.74 -12.49
CA VAL A 14 -22.22 4.86 -11.58
C VAL A 14 -20.90 4.42 -12.21
N ALA A 15 -20.92 3.98 -13.47
CA ALA A 15 -19.71 3.52 -14.17
C ALA A 15 -18.66 4.63 -14.31
N THR A 16 -19.10 5.85 -14.65
CA THR A 16 -18.22 7.01 -14.77
C THR A 16 -17.65 7.45 -13.42
N ALA A 17 -18.46 7.44 -12.35
CA ALA A 17 -17.97 7.75 -11.01
C ALA A 17 -16.94 6.73 -10.48
N SER A 18 -17.09 5.45 -10.81
CA SER A 18 -16.08 4.43 -10.45
C SER A 18 -14.79 4.56 -11.25
N ALA A 19 -14.86 4.86 -12.54
CA ALA A 19 -13.68 5.07 -13.38
C ALA A 19 -12.91 6.33 -12.94
N TYR A 20 -13.62 7.44 -12.72
CA TYR A 20 -13.00 8.70 -12.28
C TYR A 20 -12.30 8.57 -10.92
N ARG A 21 -12.89 7.83 -9.96
CA ARG A 21 -12.23 7.52 -8.68
C ARG A 21 -10.96 6.66 -8.85
N GLY A 22 -10.95 5.77 -9.85
CA GLY A 22 -9.75 4.98 -10.17
C GLY A 22 -8.61 5.87 -10.65
N ASP A 23 -8.90 6.73 -11.64
CA ASP A 23 -7.93 7.68 -12.22
C ASP A 23 -7.42 8.70 -11.19
N GLU A 24 -8.28 9.13 -10.26
CA GLU A 24 -7.91 10.06 -9.18
C GLU A 24 -6.92 9.41 -8.20
N CYS A 25 -7.18 8.17 -7.79
CA CYS A 25 -6.26 7.45 -6.92
C CYS A 25 -4.94 7.12 -7.59
N GLU A 26 -4.94 6.73 -8.86
CA GLU A 26 -3.69 6.47 -9.61
C GLU A 26 -2.81 7.72 -9.61
N ARG A 27 -3.37 8.87 -9.97
CA ARG A 27 -2.65 10.16 -9.93
C ARG A 27 -2.17 10.56 -8.54
N GLU A 28 -2.98 10.32 -7.51
CA GLU A 28 -2.60 10.65 -6.14
C GLU A 28 -1.45 9.77 -5.67
N VAL A 29 -1.50 8.47 -5.97
CA VAL A 29 -0.44 7.52 -5.66
C VAL A 29 0.85 7.90 -6.38
N GLU A 30 0.80 8.14 -7.69
CA GLU A 30 1.97 8.53 -8.50
C GLU A 30 2.67 9.78 -7.95
N GLN A 31 1.91 10.79 -7.52
CA GLN A 31 2.45 12.03 -6.94
C GLN A 31 3.24 11.80 -5.64
N HIS A 32 2.89 10.76 -4.90
CA HIS A 32 3.49 10.43 -3.60
C HIS A 32 4.53 9.30 -3.69
N MET A 33 4.74 8.74 -4.88
CA MET A 33 5.73 7.69 -5.11
C MET A 33 7.11 8.24 -5.54
N PRO A 34 8.20 7.52 -5.23
CA PRO A 34 8.24 6.36 -4.33
C PRO A 34 8.14 6.78 -2.87
N MET A 35 7.34 6.06 -2.07
CA MET A 35 7.20 6.27 -0.63
C MET A 35 8.46 5.83 0.13
N ARG A 36 9.48 6.70 0.14
CA ARG A 36 10.83 6.41 0.64
C ARG A 36 10.86 5.88 2.06
N SER A 37 9.96 6.30 2.93
CA SER A 37 9.96 5.86 4.33
C SER A 37 9.39 4.45 4.46
N CYS A 38 8.35 4.14 3.68
CA CYS A 38 7.82 2.79 3.59
C CYS A 38 8.79 1.80 2.95
N MET A 39 9.51 2.21 1.90
CA MET A 39 10.57 1.38 1.30
C MET A 39 11.68 1.07 2.31
N ARG A 40 12.19 2.09 3.02
CA ARG A 40 13.22 1.90 4.06
C ARG A 40 12.77 0.98 5.19
N TRP A 41 11.53 1.14 5.65
CA TRP A 41 10.97 0.26 6.69
C TRP A 41 10.85 -1.19 6.18
N ALA A 42 10.33 -1.40 4.97
CA ALA A 42 10.21 -2.73 4.38
C ALA A 42 11.58 -3.41 4.23
N GLU A 43 12.58 -2.68 3.73
CA GLU A 43 13.97 -3.15 3.64
C GLU A 43 14.57 -3.50 5.01
N SER A 44 14.31 -2.69 6.04
CA SER A 44 14.79 -2.98 7.40
C SER A 44 14.23 -4.30 7.93
N LYS A 45 12.94 -4.57 7.66
CA LYS A 45 12.27 -5.78 8.10
C LYS A 45 12.71 -7.02 7.34
N MET A 46 13.08 -6.88 6.06
CA MET A 46 13.72 -7.98 5.32
C MET A 46 15.09 -8.33 5.89
N ARG A 47 15.85 -7.32 6.32
CA ARG A 47 17.20 -7.51 6.85
C ARG A 47 17.25 -8.19 8.22
N ASP A 48 16.16 -8.10 8.98
CA ASP A 48 16.04 -8.66 10.34
C ASP A 48 15.19 -9.96 10.39
N GLY A 49 14.83 -10.55 9.24
CA GLY A 49 14.09 -11.83 9.12
C GLY A 49 14.95 -13.11 9.32
N PRO A 50 14.38 -14.33 9.22
CA PRO A 50 15.09 -15.60 9.46
C PRO A 50 16.27 -15.91 8.51
N TYR A 51 16.55 -15.04 7.54
CA TYR A 51 17.73 -15.05 6.66
C TYR A 51 18.82 -14.04 7.05
N ALA A 52 18.69 -13.38 8.20
CA ALA A 52 19.67 -12.44 8.76
C ALA A 52 20.89 -13.09 9.43
N ASP A 53 21.21 -14.35 9.11
CA ASP A 53 22.42 -15.03 9.57
C ASP A 53 23.42 -15.06 8.40
N ALA A 54 24.43 -14.19 8.36
CA ALA A 54 25.70 -14.56 8.97
C ALA A 54 26.63 -13.39 9.39
N PHE A 55 26.21 -12.11 9.35
CA PHE A 55 27.18 -11.01 9.49
C PHE A 55 26.92 -9.92 10.55
N LEU A 56 25.76 -9.85 11.21
CA LEU A 56 25.45 -8.72 12.11
C LEU A 56 24.86 -9.13 13.47
N ARG A 57 25.43 -10.16 14.10
CA ARG A 57 25.28 -10.40 15.55
C ARG A 57 26.11 -9.37 16.34
N ASN A 58 25.77 -8.09 16.25
CA ASN A 58 26.10 -7.11 17.28
C ASN A 58 25.38 -5.79 16.99
N ASP A 59 24.89 -5.18 18.06
CA ASP A 59 24.39 -3.81 18.17
C ASP A 59 22.90 -3.50 17.83
N ARG A 60 22.13 -3.30 18.90
CA ARG A 60 21.26 -2.11 19.11
C ARG A 60 20.03 -1.84 18.22
N ARG A 61 19.45 -2.81 17.52
CA ARG A 61 18.43 -2.50 16.49
C ARG A 61 16.96 -2.34 16.87
N ARG A 62 16.59 -2.32 18.15
CA ARG A 62 15.16 -2.17 18.52
C ARG A 62 14.63 -0.73 18.45
N GLY A 63 15.51 0.28 18.36
CA GLY A 63 15.11 1.70 18.39
C GLY A 63 14.85 2.37 17.03
N GLY A 64 15.43 1.86 15.94
CA GLY A 64 15.31 2.49 14.60
C GLY A 64 14.19 1.91 13.72
N GLU A 65 13.73 0.68 13.99
CA GLU A 65 12.66 0.05 13.21
C GLU A 65 11.30 0.71 13.45
N GLU A 66 11.02 1.16 14.68
CA GLU A 66 9.78 1.87 15.02
C GLU A 66 9.75 3.27 14.40
N GLU A 67 10.90 3.96 14.36
CA GLU A 67 11.03 5.30 13.77
C GLU A 67 10.67 5.30 12.27
N HIS A 68 11.17 4.33 11.50
CA HIS A 68 10.84 4.23 10.07
C HIS A 68 9.39 3.83 9.80
N LEU A 69 8.76 3.05 10.69
CA LEU A 69 7.35 2.70 10.58
C LEU A 69 6.46 3.93 10.77
N GLU A 70 6.76 4.79 11.75
CA GLU A 70 5.98 6.01 11.99
C GLU A 70 6.05 6.98 10.81
N GLU A 71 7.24 7.17 10.23
CA GLU A 71 7.44 7.96 9.01
C GLU A 71 6.64 7.38 7.84
N CYS A 72 6.72 6.07 7.63
CA CYS A 72 5.94 5.38 6.59
C CYS A 72 4.43 5.57 6.78
N CYS A 73 3.94 5.39 8.01
CA CYS A 73 2.53 5.61 8.31
C CYS A 73 2.13 7.07 8.07
N SER A 74 3.03 8.04 8.33
CA SER A 74 2.76 9.44 8.00
C SER A 74 2.69 9.69 6.50
N GLU A 75 3.51 9.03 5.67
CA GLU A 75 3.43 9.11 4.21
C GLU A 75 2.08 8.53 3.72
N LEU A 76 1.71 7.35 4.20
CA LEU A 76 0.42 6.72 3.88
C LEU A 76 -0.79 7.56 4.29
N ARG A 77 -0.73 8.29 5.41
CA ARG A 77 -1.82 9.16 5.87
C ARG A 77 -2.06 10.37 4.96
N ARG A 78 -1.06 10.78 4.18
CA ARG A 78 -1.20 11.88 3.21
C ARG A 78 -2.15 11.50 2.08
N LEU A 79 -2.28 10.20 1.82
CA LEU A 79 -3.22 9.70 0.84
C LEU A 79 -4.66 9.65 1.37
N SER A 80 -5.58 9.93 0.46
CA SER A 80 -7.00 9.67 0.59
C SER A 80 -7.22 8.21 1.00
N SER A 81 -8.20 8.00 1.88
CA SER A 81 -8.44 6.69 2.52
C SER A 81 -8.64 5.55 1.52
N GLU A 82 -9.28 5.87 0.40
CA GLU A 82 -9.60 5.02 -0.74
C GLU A 82 -8.37 4.68 -1.60
N CYS A 83 -7.33 5.52 -1.61
CA CYS A 83 -6.15 5.37 -2.47
C CYS A 83 -4.97 4.67 -1.78
N ARG A 84 -5.00 4.55 -0.45
CA ARG A 84 -3.95 3.91 0.35
C ARG A 84 -3.64 2.48 -0.10
N CYS A 85 -4.65 1.71 -0.50
CA CYS A 85 -4.45 0.36 -1.00
C CYS A 85 -3.80 0.33 -2.39
N GLY A 86 -4.11 1.33 -3.23
CA GLY A 86 -3.41 1.53 -4.50
C GLY A 86 -1.93 1.82 -4.27
N ALA A 87 -1.59 2.68 -3.31
CA ALA A 87 -0.18 2.94 -2.96
C ALA A 87 0.53 1.72 -2.40
N VAL A 88 -0.11 0.95 -1.52
CA VAL A 88 0.50 -0.30 -1.00
C VAL A 88 0.76 -1.28 -2.14
N LYS A 89 -0.15 -1.40 -3.10
CA LYS A 89 0.04 -2.21 -4.30
C LYS A 89 1.22 -1.72 -5.13
N GLU A 90 1.32 -0.41 -5.38
CA GLU A 90 2.43 0.17 -6.15
C GLU A 90 3.78 -0.10 -5.49
N MET A 91 3.88 0.12 -4.17
CA MET A 91 5.08 -0.21 -3.40
C MET A 91 5.46 -1.69 -3.51
N MET A 92 4.48 -2.60 -3.52
CA MET A 92 4.75 -4.03 -3.68
C MET A 92 5.29 -4.39 -5.07
N MET A 93 4.96 -3.63 -6.12
CA MET A 93 5.47 -3.85 -7.48
C MET A 93 6.93 -3.39 -7.63
N GLU A 94 7.33 -2.37 -6.88
CA GLU A 94 8.71 -1.86 -6.82
C GLU A 94 9.65 -2.78 -6.02
N MET A 95 9.10 -3.76 -5.31
CA MET A 95 9.84 -4.62 -4.40
C MET A 95 10.16 -5.99 -5.01
N PRO A 96 11.23 -6.68 -4.56
CA PRO A 96 11.51 -8.06 -4.98
C PRO A 96 10.30 -8.96 -4.74
N GLN A 97 9.99 -9.85 -5.68
CA GLN A 97 8.83 -10.76 -5.63
C GLN A 97 9.00 -11.87 -4.59
N GLN A 98 9.03 -11.50 -3.31
CA GLN A 98 9.06 -12.41 -2.18
C GLN A 98 7.69 -12.43 -1.52
N VAL A 99 7.09 -13.62 -1.41
CA VAL A 99 5.75 -13.80 -0.83
C VAL A 99 5.65 -13.25 0.60
N GLU A 100 6.74 -13.35 1.37
CA GLU A 100 6.81 -12.82 2.73
C GLU A 100 6.76 -11.29 2.76
N MET A 101 7.46 -10.64 1.83
CA MET A 101 7.46 -9.19 1.68
C MET A 101 6.08 -8.68 1.29
N GLN A 102 5.41 -9.38 0.37
CA GLN A 102 4.05 -9.05 -0.02
C GLN A 102 3.08 -9.13 1.17
N ARG A 103 3.16 -10.19 1.98
CA ARG A 103 2.33 -10.32 3.19
C ARG A 103 2.59 -9.21 4.20
N MET A 104 3.84 -8.80 4.34
CA MET A 104 4.25 -7.72 5.23
C MET A 104 3.71 -6.36 4.76
N MET A 105 3.83 -6.05 3.47
CA MET A 105 3.29 -4.81 2.90
C MET A 105 1.78 -4.74 3.02
N CYS A 106 1.09 -5.86 2.87
CA CYS A 106 -0.36 -5.93 3.07
C CYS A 106 -0.81 -5.70 4.52
N SER A 107 0.03 -5.97 5.52
CA SER A 107 -0.29 -5.68 6.91
C SER A 107 0.01 -4.24 7.32
N LEU A 108 0.71 -3.48 6.47
CA LEU A 108 1.14 -2.11 6.74
C LEU A 108 -0.02 -1.15 7.10
N PRO A 109 -1.14 -1.10 6.35
CA PRO A 109 -2.29 -0.28 6.74
C PRO A 109 -2.80 -0.60 8.15
N THR A 110 -2.87 -1.88 8.50
CA THR A 110 -3.31 -2.33 9.83
C THR A 110 -2.33 -1.90 10.91
N MET A 111 -1.01 -2.02 10.67
CA MET A 111 0.03 -1.53 11.59
C MET A 111 -0.05 -0.01 11.78
N CYS A 112 -0.41 0.73 10.74
CA CYS A 112 -0.66 2.15 10.78
C CYS A 112 -2.04 2.55 11.34
N ARG A 113 -2.83 1.59 11.85
CA ARG A 113 -4.20 1.78 12.37
C ARG A 113 -5.17 2.35 11.33
N MET A 114 -5.02 1.92 10.09
CA MET A 114 -5.90 2.27 8.96
C MET A 114 -6.75 1.08 8.56
N SER A 115 -7.74 1.34 7.69
CA SER A 115 -8.54 0.27 7.08
C SER A 115 -7.63 -0.73 6.36
N PRO A 116 -7.82 -2.04 6.59
CA PRO A 116 -7.00 -3.06 5.95
C PRO A 116 -7.25 -3.06 4.44
N CYS A 117 -6.19 -3.31 3.68
CA CYS A 117 -6.31 -3.48 2.24
C CYS A 117 -6.63 -4.93 1.91
N SER A 118 -7.60 -5.13 1.02
CA SER A 118 -7.78 -6.41 0.36
C SER A 118 -6.64 -6.61 -0.62
N CYS A 119 -5.55 -7.23 -0.15
CA CYS A 119 -4.51 -7.68 -1.04
C CYS A 119 -4.97 -8.96 -1.72
N PRO A 120 -5.25 -8.95 -3.04
CA PRO A 120 -5.29 -10.21 -3.77
C PRO A 120 -3.93 -10.91 -3.60
N ARG A 121 -3.91 -12.24 -3.60
CA ARG A 121 -2.66 -12.92 -3.92
C ARG A 121 -2.30 -12.44 -5.32
N PHE A 122 -1.29 -11.57 -5.45
CA PHE A 122 -0.97 -10.87 -6.70
C PHE A 122 -0.49 -11.79 -7.84
N PHE A 123 -0.59 -13.11 -7.65
CA PHE A 123 -0.29 -14.16 -8.62
C PHE A 123 -1.33 -15.29 -8.51
N GLU A 124 -2.39 -15.19 -9.31
CA GLU A 124 -2.97 -16.33 -10.02
C GLU A 124 -2.61 -16.19 -11.50
#